data_AF-A0A815Y179-F1
#
_entry.id   AF-A0A815Y179-F1
#
_cell.length_a   1.000
_cell.length_b   1.000
_cell.length_c   1.000
_cell.angle_alpha   90.00
_cell.angle_beta   90.00
_cell.angle_gamma   90.00
#
_symmetry.space_group_name_H-M   'P 1'
#
loop_
_entity.id
_entity.type
_entity.pdbx_description
1 polymer ?
#
loop_
_entity_poly.entity_id
_entity_poly.type
_entity_poly.pdbx_seq_one_letter_code
_entity_poly.pdbx_strand_id
1 'polypeptide(L)'
;MPLTAAQRAKNYRYRLKQKTDKYNDFKRKDRERKAKKRASMTVKEKEIVVKHHRIAQQRYREKLKQNNSNQPKSLYNKQTLAKAAKKVLRVLPTNPDKQHQILTRVGQNLGLFPKPTPHRQQASIPMDVIQKVQDFYKNDNISWQAPGKRDYVTVRENGTRVKYQKRFLLFNIREVHQLFIQDNPGLSVGPSSFAKLRPKFVLSKNCLAHRVCVCITHENVSLLLEALSKEVPGLANNLNTFLSKLVCDQHEKSCMMSICNTCRNKFTLNILNKVIDKKKNIEWYQWSNTRGRATKKVFSGSVLKCAKLLQSKVPHYIRHVYIKRKQSDYFEYMKIHANDNTVICQIDYAENFSIDYQNQIQSAHWGKKLISIFTAYAWMGGSGGDGQSFGLVSNSIEHNKYSVITCLEILINEIISMMPAVNEIIFFSDNASSQFKNRYVLNYLTHMMDTMDIDLS
;
A
#
# COMPACT_ATOMS: atom_id res chain seq x y z
N MET A 1 53.56 -52.58 -7.99
CA MET A 1 52.40 -52.37 -8.88
C MET A 1 52.83 -52.49 -10.33
N PRO A 2 52.07 -53.17 -11.21
CA PRO A 2 52.40 -53.23 -12.63
C PRO A 2 52.35 -51.83 -13.26
N LEU A 3 53.37 -51.49 -14.05
CA LEU A 3 53.44 -50.20 -14.73
C LEU A 3 52.28 -50.05 -15.73
N THR A 4 51.62 -48.90 -15.68
CA THR A 4 50.58 -48.56 -16.66
C THR A 4 51.16 -48.53 -18.08
N ALA A 5 50.35 -48.80 -19.10
CA ALA A 5 50.79 -48.82 -20.49
C ALA A 5 51.48 -47.49 -20.90
N ALA A 6 50.98 -46.36 -20.39
CA ALA A 6 51.57 -45.04 -20.62
C ALA A 6 52.96 -44.89 -19.98
N GLN A 7 53.16 -45.40 -18.77
CA GLN A 7 54.47 -45.39 -18.10
C GLN A 7 55.46 -46.33 -18.78
N ARG A 8 55.02 -47.53 -19.21
CA ARG A 8 55.85 -48.46 -20.00
C ARG A 8 56.32 -47.83 -21.31
N ALA A 9 55.43 -47.17 -22.05
CA ALA A 9 55.76 -46.47 -23.28
C ALA A 9 56.72 -45.29 -23.07
N LYS A 10 56.55 -44.53 -21.97
CA LYS A 10 57.45 -43.42 -21.61
C LYS A 10 58.86 -43.93 -21.28
N ASN A 11 58.96 -45.01 -20.50
CA ASN A 11 60.24 -45.62 -20.14
C ASN A 11 60.94 -46.24 -21.34
N TYR A 12 60.21 -46.89 -22.25
CA TYR A 12 60.75 -47.38 -23.52
C TYR A 12 61.33 -46.24 -24.37
N ARG A 13 60.58 -45.14 -24.56
CA ARG A 13 61.06 -43.98 -25.32
C ARG A 13 62.29 -43.32 -24.70
N TYR A 14 62.36 -43.28 -23.38
CA TYR A 14 63.53 -42.77 -22.65
C TYR A 14 64.76 -43.66 -22.90
N ARG A 15 64.62 -44.99 -22.73
CA ARG A 15 65.70 -45.96 -23.01
C ARG A 15 66.14 -45.96 -24.48
N LEU A 16 65.19 -45.77 -25.40
CA LEU A 16 65.47 -45.70 -26.83
C LEU A 16 66.32 -44.47 -27.18
N LYS A 17 66.03 -43.30 -26.58
CA LYS A 17 66.78 -42.06 -26.78
C LYS A 17 68.20 -42.08 -26.21
N GLN A 18 68.47 -42.94 -25.23
CA GLN A 18 69.80 -43.13 -24.64
C GLN A 18 70.77 -43.87 -25.57
N LYS A 19 70.27 -44.60 -26.59
CA LYS A 19 71.09 -45.32 -27.57
C LYS A 19 70.95 -44.68 -28.95
N THR A 20 71.89 -43.81 -29.29
CA THR A 20 71.84 -42.91 -30.46
C THR A 20 71.58 -43.66 -31.77
N ASP A 21 72.27 -44.78 -32.02
CA ASP A 21 72.14 -45.53 -33.27
C ASP A 21 70.77 -46.20 -33.41
N LYS A 22 70.27 -46.81 -32.33
CA LYS A 22 68.93 -47.41 -32.31
C LYS A 22 67.82 -46.36 -32.41
N TYR A 23 68.02 -45.16 -31.87
CA TYR A 23 67.07 -44.06 -31.99
C TYR A 23 67.02 -43.50 -33.42
N ASN A 24 68.18 -43.39 -34.07
CA ASN A 24 68.28 -42.95 -35.46
C ASN A 24 67.68 -43.97 -36.43
N ASP A 25 67.94 -45.27 -36.23
CA ASP A 25 67.31 -46.33 -37.01
C ASP A 25 65.77 -46.39 -36.78
N PHE A 26 65.31 -46.19 -35.54
CA PHE A 26 63.88 -46.05 -35.24
C PHE A 26 63.26 -44.85 -35.97
N LYS A 27 63.92 -43.69 -35.98
CA LYS A 27 63.46 -42.50 -36.73
C LYS A 27 63.46 -42.72 -38.24
N ARG A 28 64.41 -43.49 -38.77
CA ARG A 28 64.45 -43.86 -40.20
C ARG A 28 63.24 -44.73 -40.54
N LYS A 29 63.02 -45.81 -39.79
CA LYS A 29 61.87 -46.72 -39.97
C LYS A 29 60.52 -46.03 -39.77
N ASP A 30 60.42 -45.07 -38.84
CA ASP A 30 59.19 -44.29 -38.64
C ASP A 30 58.94 -43.31 -39.80
N ARG A 31 60.00 -42.71 -40.37
CA ARG A 31 59.90 -41.87 -41.58
C ARG A 31 59.45 -42.68 -42.79
N GLU A 32 60.04 -43.85 -43.02
CA GLU A 32 59.66 -44.76 -44.11
C GLU A 32 58.22 -45.25 -43.97
N ARG A 33 57.80 -45.63 -42.76
CA ARG A 33 56.42 -46.04 -42.48
C ARG A 33 55.43 -44.92 -42.76
N LYS A 34 55.75 -43.68 -42.35
CA LYS A 34 54.92 -42.51 -42.62
C LYS A 34 54.91 -42.13 -44.09
N ALA A 35 56.03 -42.28 -44.81
CA ALA A 35 56.10 -42.06 -46.24
C ALA A 35 55.25 -43.06 -47.03
N LYS A 36 55.37 -44.37 -46.72
CA LYS A 36 54.52 -45.42 -47.31
C LYS A 36 53.04 -45.17 -47.03
N LYS A 37 52.69 -44.84 -45.78
CA LYS A 37 51.31 -44.50 -45.40
C LYS A 37 50.79 -43.25 -46.14
N ARG A 38 51.62 -42.22 -46.33
CA ARG A 38 51.24 -41.04 -47.11
C ARG A 38 51.11 -41.35 -48.61
N ALA A 39 51.91 -42.26 -49.15
CA ALA A 39 51.81 -42.67 -50.55
C ALA A 39 50.49 -43.40 -50.83
N SER A 40 50.02 -44.24 -49.90
CA SER A 40 48.76 -44.99 -50.01
C SER A 40 47.50 -44.20 -49.63
N MET A 41 47.62 -42.92 -49.26
CA MET A 41 46.49 -42.10 -48.83
C MET A 41 45.82 -41.37 -50.00
N THR A 42 44.49 -41.29 -49.93
CA THR A 42 43.68 -40.50 -50.87
C THR A 42 43.91 -38.99 -50.68
N VAL A 43 43.51 -38.19 -51.67
CA VAL A 43 43.70 -36.72 -51.66
C VAL A 43 43.04 -36.09 -50.42
N LYS A 44 41.79 -36.47 -50.09
CA LYS A 44 41.07 -35.97 -48.91
C LYS A 44 41.78 -36.30 -47.59
N GLU A 45 42.35 -37.50 -47.46
CA GLU A 45 43.05 -37.87 -46.23
C GLU A 45 44.38 -37.11 -46.07
N LYS A 46 45.07 -36.81 -47.18
CA LYS A 46 46.26 -35.96 -47.17
C LYS A 46 45.93 -34.54 -46.71
N GLU A 47 44.82 -33.98 -47.19
CA GLU A 47 44.33 -32.66 -46.74
C GLU A 47 44.02 -32.62 -45.24
N ILE A 48 43.40 -33.67 -44.69
CA ILE A 48 43.12 -33.77 -43.25
C ILE A 48 44.43 -33.76 -42.43
N VAL A 49 45.45 -34.52 -42.86
CA VAL A 49 46.75 -34.54 -42.18
C VAL A 49 47.44 -33.17 -42.23
N VAL A 50 47.39 -32.47 -43.37
CA VAL A 50 47.92 -31.11 -43.50
C VAL A 50 47.16 -30.14 -42.61
N LYS A 51 45.83 -30.22 -42.56
CA LYS A 51 44.98 -29.41 -41.68
C LYS A 51 45.32 -29.63 -40.20
N HIS A 52 45.45 -30.89 -39.78
CA HIS A 52 45.86 -31.23 -38.41
C HIS A 52 47.26 -30.70 -38.07
N HIS A 53 48.21 -30.76 -39.02
CA HIS A 53 49.54 -30.20 -38.84
C HIS A 53 49.53 -28.67 -38.71
N ARG A 54 48.73 -27.97 -39.54
CA ARG A 54 48.53 -26.52 -39.45
C ARG A 54 47.94 -26.12 -38.09
N ILE A 55 46.90 -26.80 -37.63
CA ILE A 55 46.29 -26.56 -36.31
C ILE A 55 47.31 -26.80 -35.18
N ALA A 56 48.12 -27.85 -35.28
CA ALA A 56 49.15 -28.13 -34.28
C ALA A 56 50.22 -27.03 -34.23
N GLN A 57 50.68 -26.53 -35.39
CA GLN A 57 51.61 -25.41 -35.48
C GLN A 57 50.99 -24.10 -34.95
N GLN A 58 49.72 -23.84 -35.25
CA GLN A 58 49.00 -22.67 -34.72
C GLN A 58 48.94 -22.71 -33.19
N ARG A 59 48.53 -23.84 -32.60
CA ARG A 59 48.51 -24.03 -31.14
C ARG A 59 49.90 -23.87 -30.50
N TYR A 60 50.95 -24.32 -31.18
CA TYR A 60 52.33 -24.13 -30.72
C TYR A 60 52.73 -22.64 -30.73
N ARG A 61 52.39 -21.91 -31.79
CA ARG A 61 52.62 -20.46 -31.89
C ARG A 61 51.80 -19.67 -30.85
N GLU A 62 50.55 -20.06 -30.60
CA GLU A 62 49.70 -19.45 -29.56
C GLU A 62 50.26 -19.67 -28.15
N LYS A 63 50.80 -20.86 -27.86
CA LYS A 63 51.50 -21.13 -26.59
C LYS A 63 52.76 -20.30 -26.41
N LEU A 64 53.54 -20.08 -27.48
CA LEU A 64 54.69 -19.19 -27.44
C LEU A 64 54.27 -17.73 -27.21
N LYS A 65 53.17 -17.28 -27.81
CA LYS A 65 52.60 -15.94 -27.58
C LYS A 65 52.12 -15.74 -26.14
N GLN A 66 51.48 -16.74 -25.53
CA GLN A 66 51.02 -16.69 -24.12
C GLN A 66 52.18 -16.64 -23.10
N ASN A 67 53.37 -17.14 -23.43
CA ASN A 67 54.54 -17.07 -22.55
C ASN A 67 55.21 -15.68 -22.54
N ASN A 68 54.95 -14.82 -23.53
CA ASN A 68 55.54 -13.47 -23.63
C ASN A 68 54.66 -12.35 -23.04
N SER A 69 53.42 -12.64 -22.60
CA SER A 69 52.58 -11.66 -21.91
C SER A 69 52.81 -11.72 -20.40
N ASN A 70 53.35 -10.65 -19.80
CA ASN A 70 53.48 -10.42 -18.35
C ASN A 70 52.11 -10.20 -17.67
N GLN A 71 51.16 -11.12 -17.86
CA GLN A 71 49.96 -11.20 -17.02
C GLN A 71 50.19 -12.21 -15.89
N PRO A 72 49.80 -11.88 -14.64
CA PRO A 72 49.91 -12.83 -13.53
C PRO A 72 49.11 -14.09 -13.85
N LYS A 73 49.77 -15.25 -13.82
CA LYS A 73 49.14 -16.56 -14.00
C LYS A 73 48.00 -16.69 -13.01
N SER A 74 46.75 -16.72 -13.50
CA SER A 74 45.65 -17.34 -12.75
C SER A 74 46.11 -18.75 -12.37
N LEU A 75 46.34 -18.97 -11.07
CA LEU A 75 46.99 -20.17 -10.54
C LEU A 75 46.16 -21.45 -10.72
N TYR A 76 44.98 -21.36 -11.32
CA TYR A 76 44.10 -22.50 -11.50
C TYR A 76 43.75 -22.70 -12.97
N ASN A 77 44.35 -23.74 -13.55
CA ASN A 77 43.90 -24.29 -14.81
C ASN A 77 42.39 -24.61 -14.70
N LYS A 78 41.55 -24.11 -15.62
CA LYS A 78 40.08 -24.32 -15.57
C LYS A 78 39.70 -25.79 -15.36
N GLN A 79 40.54 -26.71 -15.85
CA GLN A 79 40.39 -28.15 -15.66
C GLN A 79 40.64 -28.62 -14.22
N THR A 80 41.59 -28.03 -13.48
CA THR A 80 41.81 -28.38 -12.07
C THR A 80 40.71 -27.82 -11.18
N LEU A 81 40.22 -26.60 -11.45
CA LEU A 81 39.09 -26.02 -10.71
C LEU A 81 37.81 -26.84 -10.91
N ALA A 82 37.50 -27.24 -12.14
CA ALA A 82 36.36 -28.12 -12.42
C ALA A 82 36.47 -29.48 -11.72
N LYS A 83 37.68 -30.06 -11.64
CA LYS A 83 37.93 -31.30 -10.91
C LYS A 83 37.75 -31.12 -9.40
N ALA A 84 38.22 -30.01 -8.84
CA ALA A 84 38.04 -29.68 -7.43
C ALA A 84 36.55 -29.49 -7.09
N ALA A 85 35.82 -28.71 -7.89
CA ALA A 85 34.37 -28.54 -7.73
C ALA A 85 33.62 -29.88 -7.80
N LYS A 86 33.97 -30.75 -8.74
CA LYS A 86 33.35 -32.09 -8.86
C LYS A 86 33.64 -33.01 -7.67
N LYS A 87 34.78 -32.83 -6.98
CA LYS A 87 35.05 -33.55 -5.72
C LYS A 87 34.17 -33.04 -4.59
N VAL A 88 34.04 -31.73 -4.45
CA VAL A 88 33.18 -31.11 -3.42
C VAL A 88 31.72 -31.54 -3.60
N LEU A 89 31.21 -31.49 -4.84
CA LEU A 89 29.85 -31.91 -5.16
C LEU A 89 29.54 -33.38 -4.85
N ARG A 90 30.53 -34.28 -4.86
CA ARG A 90 30.32 -35.70 -4.50
C ARG A 90 30.18 -35.92 -3.01
N VAL A 91 30.75 -35.04 -2.20
CA VAL A 91 30.76 -35.16 -0.73
C VAL A 91 29.54 -34.49 -0.12
N LEU A 92 28.90 -33.57 -0.86
CA LEU A 92 27.69 -32.91 -0.41
C LEU A 92 26.48 -33.88 -0.40
N PRO A 93 25.56 -33.76 0.57
CA PRO A 93 24.34 -34.56 0.62
C PRO A 93 23.48 -34.39 -0.63
N THR A 94 22.62 -35.36 -0.97
CA THR A 94 21.71 -35.26 -2.13
C THR A 94 20.54 -34.28 -1.92
N ASN A 95 20.16 -33.97 -0.67
CA ASN A 95 19.06 -33.05 -0.39
C ASN A 95 19.49 -31.57 -0.61
N PRO A 96 18.79 -30.81 -1.46
CA PRO A 96 19.18 -29.45 -1.84
C PRO A 96 19.17 -28.45 -0.68
N ASP A 97 18.25 -28.58 0.28
CA ASP A 97 18.21 -27.70 1.46
C ASP A 97 19.42 -27.92 2.37
N LYS A 98 19.81 -29.18 2.55
CA LYS A 98 21.03 -29.53 3.30
C LYS A 98 22.29 -29.06 2.58
N GLN A 99 22.34 -29.16 1.25
CA GLN A 99 23.45 -28.60 0.46
C GLN A 99 23.59 -27.10 0.67
N HIS A 100 22.48 -26.36 0.56
CA HIS A 100 22.46 -24.92 0.77
C HIS A 100 22.96 -24.58 2.17
N GLN A 101 22.41 -25.20 3.22
CA GLN A 101 22.82 -24.92 4.60
C GLN A 101 24.31 -25.17 4.84
N ILE A 102 24.86 -26.27 4.32
CA ILE A 102 26.28 -26.60 4.46
C ILE A 102 27.14 -25.56 3.72
N LEU A 103 26.80 -25.20 2.49
CA LEU A 103 27.55 -24.21 1.72
C LEU A 103 27.48 -22.81 2.37
N THR A 104 26.33 -22.41 2.90
CA THR A 104 26.19 -21.17 3.67
C THR A 104 27.09 -21.19 4.90
N ARG A 105 27.12 -22.30 5.66
CA ARG A 105 27.92 -22.41 6.88
C ARG A 105 29.42 -22.48 6.60
N VAL A 106 29.83 -23.18 5.54
CA VAL A 106 31.21 -23.19 5.05
C VAL A 106 31.64 -21.79 4.61
N GLY A 107 30.79 -21.08 3.85
CA GLY A 107 31.07 -19.70 3.46
C GLY A 107 31.13 -18.73 4.64
N GLN A 108 30.32 -18.92 5.68
CA GLN A 108 30.42 -18.17 6.94
C GLN A 108 31.74 -18.44 7.68
N ASN A 109 32.21 -19.69 7.69
CA ASN A 109 33.49 -20.05 8.30
C ASN A 109 34.70 -19.51 7.52
N LEU A 110 34.57 -19.40 6.20
CA LEU A 110 35.58 -18.80 5.32
C LEU A 110 35.50 -17.26 5.25
N GLY A 111 34.57 -16.64 5.98
CA GLY A 111 34.39 -15.17 5.99
C GLY A 111 33.75 -14.60 4.72
N LEU A 112 33.17 -15.44 3.85
CA LEU A 112 32.48 -15.03 2.63
C LEU A 112 31.05 -14.56 2.91
N PHE A 113 30.45 -14.99 4.02
CA PHE A 113 29.10 -14.61 4.45
C PHE A 113 29.09 -14.13 5.91
N PRO A 114 28.26 -13.13 6.25
CA PRO A 114 28.10 -12.71 7.63
C PRO A 114 27.48 -13.84 8.47
N LYS A 115 28.00 -14.02 9.69
CA LYS A 115 27.39 -14.92 10.68
C LYS A 115 26.05 -14.31 11.11
N PRO A 116 24.97 -15.11 11.27
CA PRO A 116 23.70 -14.59 11.73
C PRO A 116 23.88 -14.04 13.14
N THR A 117 23.56 -12.75 13.34
CA THR A 117 23.43 -12.16 14.67
C THR A 117 22.35 -12.92 15.43
N PRO A 118 22.59 -13.35 16.67
CA PRO A 118 21.55 -13.95 17.49
C PRO A 118 20.37 -12.99 17.57
N HIS A 119 19.17 -13.48 17.25
CA HIS A 119 17.95 -12.71 17.44
C HIS A 119 17.88 -12.30 18.91
N ARG A 120 18.11 -11.01 19.20
CA ARG A 120 17.65 -10.41 20.45
C ARG A 120 16.18 -10.76 20.54
N GLN A 121 15.78 -11.50 21.57
CA GLN A 121 14.37 -11.67 21.90
C GLN A 121 13.80 -10.26 22.00
N GLN A 122 13.02 -9.83 21.00
CA GLN A 122 12.33 -8.55 21.06
C GLN A 122 11.40 -8.66 22.25
N ALA A 123 11.53 -7.76 23.22
CA ALA A 123 10.57 -7.65 24.30
C ALA A 123 9.17 -7.63 23.67
N SER A 124 8.29 -8.52 24.15
CA SER A 124 6.91 -8.57 23.73
C SER A 124 6.33 -7.16 23.83
N ILE A 125 5.69 -6.70 22.75
CA ILE A 125 4.99 -5.41 22.79
C ILE A 125 3.89 -5.55 23.86
N PRO A 126 3.80 -4.62 24.82
CA PRO A 126 2.75 -4.64 25.83
C PRO A 126 1.35 -4.71 25.20
N MET A 127 0.42 -5.44 25.84
CA MET A 127 -0.91 -5.70 25.28
C MET A 127 -1.75 -4.42 25.14
N ASP A 128 -1.57 -3.47 26.07
CA ASP A 128 -2.16 -2.14 26.01
C ASP A 128 -1.70 -1.36 24.77
N VAL A 129 -0.42 -1.46 24.41
CA VAL A 129 0.13 -0.83 23.20
C VAL A 129 -0.43 -1.49 21.95
N ILE A 130 -0.59 -2.82 21.95
CA ILE A 130 -1.23 -3.54 20.85
C ILE A 130 -2.67 -3.04 20.64
N GLN A 131 -3.44 -2.94 21.72
CA GLN A 131 -4.81 -2.47 21.67
C GLN A 131 -4.90 -1.03 21.15
N LYS A 132 -4.07 -0.13 21.68
CA LYS A 132 -3.98 1.27 21.20
C LYS A 132 -3.66 1.36 19.70
N VAL A 133 -2.74 0.54 19.20
CA VAL A 133 -2.41 0.50 17.76
C VAL A 133 -3.61 -0.01 16.94
N GLN A 134 -4.28 -1.06 17.40
CA GLN A 134 -5.44 -1.61 16.69
C GLN A 134 -6.61 -0.62 16.67
N ASP A 135 -6.88 0.07 17.78
CA ASP A 135 -7.95 1.05 17.87
C ASP A 135 -7.62 2.31 17.05
N PHE A 136 -6.35 2.71 17.00
CA PHE A 136 -5.90 3.77 16.09
C PHE A 136 -6.18 3.42 14.62
N TYR A 137 -5.99 2.17 14.21
CA TYR A 137 -6.35 1.72 12.87
C TYR A 137 -7.86 1.72 12.61
N LYS A 138 -8.68 1.49 13.64
CA LYS A 138 -10.16 1.50 13.55
C LYS A 138 -10.74 2.92 13.57
N ASN A 139 -9.97 3.94 13.92
CA ASN A 139 -10.44 5.31 13.93
C ASN A 139 -10.87 5.77 12.51
N ASP A 140 -12.03 6.41 12.40
CA ASP A 140 -12.62 6.92 11.15
C ASP A 140 -11.77 8.02 10.48
N ASN A 141 -10.90 8.68 11.24
CA ASN A 141 -9.90 9.61 10.71
C ASN A 141 -8.72 8.89 10.03
N ILE A 142 -8.50 7.59 10.29
CA ILE A 142 -7.36 6.80 9.80
C ILE A 142 -7.79 5.80 8.73
N SER A 143 -8.93 5.14 8.93
CA SER A 143 -9.51 4.21 7.97
C SER A 143 -11.00 4.49 7.79
N TRP A 144 -11.52 4.24 6.59
CA TRP A 144 -12.94 4.37 6.27
C TRP A 144 -13.60 2.98 6.21
N GLN A 145 -14.75 2.83 6.85
CA GLN A 145 -15.51 1.58 6.85
C GLN A 145 -16.34 1.42 5.58
N ALA A 146 -16.29 0.23 4.97
CA ALA A 146 -17.11 -0.09 3.82
C ALA A 146 -18.59 -0.13 4.24
N PRO A 147 -19.52 0.42 3.43
CA PRO A 147 -20.92 0.53 3.81
C PRO A 147 -21.72 -0.76 3.60
N GLY A 148 -21.30 -1.63 2.68
CA GLY A 148 -22.10 -2.79 2.28
C GLY A 148 -22.10 -3.90 3.34
N LYS A 149 -23.27 -4.40 3.77
CA LYS A 149 -23.38 -5.54 4.70
C LYS A 149 -22.62 -6.80 4.25
N ARG A 150 -22.38 -6.95 2.94
CA ARG A 150 -21.60 -8.06 2.35
C ARG A 150 -20.10 -7.76 2.24
N ASP A 151 -19.69 -6.52 2.48
CA ASP A 151 -18.29 -6.09 2.49
C ASP A 151 -17.61 -6.42 3.81
N TYR A 152 -17.63 -7.69 4.19
CA TYR A 152 -16.95 -8.18 5.39
C TYR A 152 -15.71 -9.03 5.05
N VAL A 153 -14.82 -9.15 6.02
CA VAL A 153 -13.71 -10.11 6.05
C VAL A 153 -14.00 -11.09 7.18
N THR A 154 -13.88 -12.38 6.89
CA THR A 154 -13.95 -13.40 7.94
C THR A 154 -12.56 -13.59 8.51
N VAL A 155 -12.39 -13.32 9.80
CA VAL A 155 -11.14 -13.50 10.54
C VAL A 155 -11.32 -14.65 11.52
N ARG A 156 -10.29 -15.51 11.65
CA ARG A 156 -10.25 -16.52 12.71
C ARG A 156 -9.61 -15.91 13.95
N GLU A 157 -10.37 -15.82 15.04
CA GLU A 157 -9.93 -15.38 16.36
C GLU A 157 -10.28 -16.47 17.37
N ASN A 158 -9.28 -16.92 18.14
CA ASN A 158 -9.44 -17.97 19.16
C ASN A 158 -10.16 -19.24 18.66
N GLY A 159 -9.92 -19.63 17.40
CA GLY A 159 -10.55 -20.80 16.77
C GLY A 159 -11.92 -20.54 16.14
N THR A 160 -12.56 -19.41 16.45
CA THR A 160 -13.89 -19.02 15.95
C THR A 160 -13.78 -18.12 14.73
N ARG A 161 -14.71 -18.29 13.77
CA ARG A 161 -14.81 -17.40 12.60
C ARG A 161 -15.68 -16.20 12.96
N VAL A 162 -15.07 -15.03 13.06
CA VAL A 162 -15.76 -13.76 13.30
C VAL A 162 -15.78 -12.95 12.01
N LYS A 163 -16.92 -12.31 11.71
CA LYS A 163 -17.07 -11.43 10.55
C LYS A 163 -16.82 -10.00 10.98
N TYR A 164 -15.87 -9.35 10.34
CA TYR A 164 -15.57 -7.93 10.54
C TYR A 164 -15.87 -7.16 9.27
N GLN A 165 -16.50 -5.99 9.40
CA GLN A 165 -16.71 -5.11 8.26
C GLN A 165 -15.36 -4.63 7.69
N LYS A 166 -15.22 -4.62 6.36
CA LYS A 166 -14.00 -4.12 5.70
C LYS A 166 -13.79 -2.66 6.06
N ARG A 167 -12.54 -2.29 6.34
CA ARG A 167 -12.09 -0.91 6.46
C ARG A 167 -10.95 -0.66 5.48
N PHE A 168 -10.83 0.55 4.96
CA PHE A 168 -9.77 0.93 4.01
C PHE A 168 -8.98 2.10 4.57
N LEU A 169 -7.66 1.97 4.62
CA LEU A 169 -6.81 3.07 5.08
C LEU A 169 -6.92 4.30 4.18
N LEU A 170 -7.06 5.47 4.79
CA LEU A 170 -7.06 6.76 4.09
C LEU A 170 -5.63 7.17 3.66
N PHE A 171 -4.64 6.71 4.41
CA PHE A 171 -3.21 6.99 4.24
C PHE A 171 -2.42 5.71 3.98
N ASN A 172 -1.17 5.85 3.54
CA ASN A 172 -0.26 4.70 3.48
C ASN A 172 0.25 4.33 4.89
N ILE A 173 0.72 3.10 5.07
CA ILE A 173 1.11 2.59 6.40
C ILE A 173 2.21 3.44 7.07
N ARG A 174 3.13 4.03 6.28
CA ARG A 174 4.20 4.89 6.82
C ARG A 174 3.64 6.20 7.37
N GLU A 175 2.70 6.81 6.65
CA GLU A 175 2.00 8.01 7.09
C GLU A 175 1.17 7.73 8.35
N VAL A 176 0.44 6.61 8.39
CA VAL A 176 -0.35 6.21 9.57
C VAL A 176 0.56 6.01 10.79
N HIS A 177 1.71 5.37 10.61
CA HIS A 177 2.69 5.20 11.69
C HIS A 177 3.20 6.55 12.21
N GLN A 178 3.52 7.49 11.32
CA GLN A 178 3.96 8.82 11.71
C GLN A 178 2.89 9.56 12.52
N LEU A 179 1.62 9.48 12.10
CA LEU A 179 0.49 10.06 12.85
C LEU A 179 0.35 9.42 14.23
N PHE A 180 0.45 8.08 14.32
CA PHE A 180 0.34 7.37 15.59
C PHE A 180 1.39 7.83 16.62
N ILE A 181 2.64 7.99 16.20
CA ILE A 181 3.74 8.45 17.06
C ILE A 181 3.55 9.93 17.46
N GLN A 182 2.99 10.76 16.57
CA GLN A 182 2.67 12.16 16.88
C GLN A 182 1.57 12.26 17.93
N ASP A 183 0.53 11.43 17.81
CA ASP A 183 -0.61 11.43 18.75
C ASP A 183 -0.27 10.75 20.08
N ASN A 184 0.82 9.96 20.13
CA ASN A 184 1.26 9.25 21.33
C ASN A 184 2.74 9.52 21.64
N PRO A 185 3.10 10.77 21.99
CA PRO A 185 4.47 11.13 22.31
C PRO A 185 4.90 10.38 23.58
N GLY A 186 5.73 9.36 23.42
CA GLY A 186 6.21 8.50 24.52
C GLY A 186 6.09 7.00 24.23
N LEU A 187 5.24 6.59 23.28
CA LEU A 187 5.16 5.19 22.83
C LEU A 187 6.17 4.94 21.71
N SER A 188 7.07 3.98 21.92
CA SER A 188 8.04 3.55 20.89
C SER A 188 7.59 2.25 20.24
N VAL A 189 6.96 2.37 19.06
CA VAL A 189 6.60 1.22 18.22
C VAL A 189 7.31 1.36 16.88
N GLY A 190 8.14 0.38 16.51
CA GLY A 190 8.84 0.39 15.24
C GLY A 190 7.88 0.22 14.03
N PRO A 191 8.20 0.80 12.84
CA PRO A 191 7.31 0.75 11.68
C PRO A 191 6.91 -0.66 11.25
N SER A 192 7.85 -1.62 11.31
CA SER A 192 7.58 -3.02 10.95
C SER A 192 6.65 -3.72 11.94
N SER A 193 6.79 -3.43 13.23
CA SER A 193 5.91 -3.97 14.26
C SER A 193 4.51 -3.36 14.15
N PHE A 194 4.44 -2.04 13.96
CA PHE A 194 3.19 -1.32 13.74
C PHE A 194 2.40 -1.89 12.55
N ALA A 195 3.08 -2.10 11.41
CA ALA A 195 2.45 -2.68 10.22
C ALA A 195 1.92 -4.11 10.44
N LYS A 196 2.57 -4.91 11.29
CA LYS A 196 2.13 -6.27 11.65
C LYS A 196 0.92 -6.27 12.59
N LEU A 197 0.78 -5.25 13.44
CA LEU A 197 -0.34 -5.10 14.37
C LEU A 197 -1.63 -4.62 13.69
N ARG A 198 -1.58 -4.27 12.40
CA ARG A 198 -2.76 -3.89 11.62
C ARG A 198 -3.81 -5.02 11.62
N PRO A 199 -5.05 -4.76 12.05
CA PRO A 199 -6.12 -5.74 11.98
C PRO A 199 -6.37 -6.23 10.55
N LYS A 200 -6.68 -7.52 10.37
CA LYS A 200 -6.82 -8.13 9.03
C LYS A 200 -7.96 -7.56 8.20
N PHE A 201 -9.00 -7.04 8.85
CA PHE A 201 -10.13 -6.39 8.19
C PHE A 201 -9.84 -4.93 7.78
N VAL A 202 -8.70 -4.36 8.19
CA VAL A 202 -8.22 -3.03 7.77
C VAL A 202 -7.29 -3.20 6.57
N LEU A 203 -7.85 -2.97 5.39
CA LEU A 203 -7.22 -3.12 4.09
C LEU A 203 -6.45 -1.86 3.69
N SER A 204 -5.46 -2.04 2.82
CA SER A 204 -4.71 -0.94 2.23
C SER A 204 -5.60 -0.11 1.30
N LYS A 205 -5.28 1.19 1.16
CA LYS A 205 -5.96 2.11 0.23
C LYS A 205 -6.11 1.58 -1.20
N ASN A 206 -5.12 0.81 -1.67
CA ASN A 206 -5.09 0.25 -3.03
C ASN A 206 -6.13 -0.86 -3.27
N CYS A 207 -6.72 -1.41 -2.22
CA CYS A 207 -7.77 -2.42 -2.33
C CYS A 207 -9.14 -1.81 -2.66
N LEU A 208 -9.25 -0.48 -2.65
CA LEU A 208 -10.47 0.25 -2.99
C LEU A 208 -10.55 0.42 -4.52
N ALA A 209 -11.53 -0.23 -5.17
CA ALA A 209 -11.70 -0.17 -6.63
C ALA A 209 -12.04 1.24 -7.13
N HIS A 210 -12.88 1.97 -6.38
CA HIS A 210 -13.30 3.33 -6.71
C HIS A 210 -13.31 4.21 -5.45
N ARG A 211 -12.85 5.46 -5.57
CA ARG A 211 -13.01 6.48 -4.51
C ARG A 211 -14.37 7.14 -4.68
N VAL A 212 -15.37 6.66 -3.94
CA VAL A 212 -16.73 7.21 -3.91
C VAL A 212 -16.95 8.11 -2.70
N CYS A 213 -18.01 8.93 -2.73
CA CYS A 213 -18.41 9.82 -1.62
C CYS A 213 -17.32 10.78 -1.13
N VAL A 214 -16.48 11.29 -2.03
CA VAL A 214 -15.39 12.21 -1.69
C VAL A 214 -15.94 13.62 -1.44
N CYS A 215 -15.54 14.23 -0.33
CA CYS A 215 -15.90 15.61 0.00
C CYS A 215 -15.38 16.60 -1.06
N ILE A 216 -16.27 17.43 -1.59
CA ILE A 216 -15.94 18.47 -2.59
C ILE A 216 -14.84 19.43 -2.12
N THR A 217 -14.80 19.76 -0.83
CA THR A 217 -13.81 20.66 -0.24
C THR A 217 -12.41 20.03 -0.28
N HIS A 218 -12.31 18.76 0.15
CA HIS A 218 -11.04 18.02 0.15
C HIS A 218 -10.56 17.74 -1.27
N GLU A 219 -11.46 17.29 -2.15
CA GLU A 219 -11.14 16.94 -3.53
C GLU A 219 -10.70 18.18 -4.32
N ASN A 220 -11.40 19.31 -4.21
CA ASN A 220 -11.01 20.53 -4.91
C ASN A 220 -9.63 21.05 -4.46
N VAL A 221 -9.30 20.96 -3.17
CA VAL A 221 -7.96 21.31 -2.69
C VAL A 221 -6.93 20.33 -3.26
N SER A 222 -7.22 19.02 -3.27
CA SER A 222 -6.34 18.01 -3.85
C SER A 222 -6.06 18.25 -5.34
N LEU A 223 -7.09 18.56 -6.13
CA LEU A 223 -6.95 18.83 -7.56
C LEU A 223 -6.12 20.10 -7.84
N LEU A 224 -6.27 21.14 -7.02
CA LEU A 224 -5.44 22.35 -7.12
C LEU A 224 -3.98 22.08 -6.73
N LEU A 225 -3.74 21.28 -5.69
CA LEU A 225 -2.40 20.87 -5.29
C LEU A 225 -1.71 20.03 -6.37
N GLU A 226 -2.44 19.12 -7.01
CA GLU A 226 -1.94 18.32 -8.12
C GLU A 226 -1.46 19.20 -9.27
N ALA A 227 -2.27 20.18 -9.68
CA ALA A 227 -1.91 21.13 -10.73
C ALA A 227 -0.70 22.01 -10.36
N LEU A 228 -0.62 22.47 -9.12
CA LEU A 228 0.45 23.35 -8.64
C LEU A 228 1.75 22.61 -8.29
N SER A 229 1.70 21.29 -8.03
CA SER A 229 2.84 20.51 -7.56
C SER A 229 4.05 20.56 -8.51
N LYS A 230 3.81 20.72 -9.81
CA LYS A 230 4.84 20.82 -10.85
C LYS A 230 5.49 22.21 -10.91
N GLU A 231 4.82 23.24 -10.38
CA GLU A 231 5.20 24.64 -10.54
C GLU A 231 5.66 25.30 -9.24
N VAL A 232 5.48 24.60 -8.10
CA VAL A 232 5.86 25.06 -6.75
C VAL A 232 6.76 24.00 -6.09
N PRO A 233 8.08 24.21 -6.05
CA PRO A 233 9.03 23.30 -5.44
C PRO A 233 8.69 23.02 -3.98
N GLY A 234 8.64 21.73 -3.63
CA GLY A 234 8.35 21.28 -2.28
C GLY A 234 6.90 21.47 -1.86
N LEU A 235 5.96 21.76 -2.78
CA LEU A 235 4.54 21.70 -2.48
C LEU A 235 4.13 20.25 -2.19
N ALA A 236 3.43 20.05 -1.09
CA ALA A 236 2.90 18.74 -0.72
C ALA A 236 1.75 18.35 -1.66
N ASN A 237 1.79 17.13 -2.18
CA ASN A 237 0.72 16.54 -2.97
C ASN A 237 -0.31 15.77 -2.11
N ASN A 238 -0.06 15.63 -0.79
CA ASN A 238 -1.00 15.03 0.15
C ASN A 238 -1.57 16.10 1.10
N LEU A 239 -2.85 15.97 1.39
CA LEU A 239 -3.62 16.96 2.15
C LEU A 239 -3.11 17.14 3.58
N ASN A 240 -2.60 16.10 4.23
CA ASN A 240 -2.10 16.19 5.61
C ASN A 240 -0.81 17.01 5.72
N THR A 241 0.21 16.72 4.89
CA THR A 241 1.43 17.55 4.89
C THR A 241 1.21 18.94 4.32
N PHE A 242 0.21 19.11 3.45
CA PHE A 242 -0.23 20.44 3.06
C PHE A 242 -0.79 21.20 4.25
N LEU A 243 -1.72 20.60 5.01
CA LEU A 243 -2.30 21.20 6.20
C LEU A 243 -1.22 21.55 7.25
N SER A 244 -0.28 20.64 7.52
CA SER A 244 0.81 20.89 8.48
C SER A 244 1.74 22.05 8.06
N LYS A 245 1.82 22.36 6.77
CA LYS A 245 2.55 23.53 6.26
C LYS A 245 1.76 24.84 6.38
N LEU A 246 0.44 24.77 6.59
CA LEU A 246 -0.41 25.95 6.68
C LEU A 246 -0.63 26.43 8.11
N VAL A 247 -0.66 25.53 9.09
CA VAL A 247 -0.96 25.87 10.50
C VAL A 247 0.26 25.65 11.39
N CYS A 248 0.28 26.27 12.58
CA CYS A 248 1.29 25.96 13.60
C CYS A 248 0.97 24.64 14.31
N ASP A 249 -0.29 24.47 14.66
CA ASP A 249 -0.82 23.28 15.31
C ASP A 249 -2.19 22.94 14.71
N GLN A 250 -2.42 21.65 14.44
CA GLN A 250 -3.66 21.14 13.88
C GLN A 250 -4.75 20.87 14.94
N HIS A 251 -4.36 20.79 16.22
CA HIS A 251 -5.29 20.61 17.34
C HIS A 251 -5.77 21.95 17.92
N GLU A 252 -4.99 23.01 17.69
CA GLU A 252 -5.28 24.35 18.18
C GLU A 252 -6.40 25.04 17.39
N LYS A 253 -7.49 25.41 18.08
CA LYS A 253 -8.68 26.02 17.48
C LYS A 253 -8.33 27.33 16.77
N SER A 254 -7.48 28.17 17.35
CA SER A 254 -7.13 29.47 16.75
C SER A 254 -6.40 29.33 15.40
N CYS A 255 -5.52 28.32 15.29
CA CYS A 255 -4.85 27.98 14.04
C CYS A 255 -5.85 27.49 12.99
N MET A 256 -6.70 26.55 13.38
CA MET A 256 -7.61 25.88 12.45
C MET A 256 -8.81 26.74 12.01
N MET A 257 -9.16 27.76 12.80
CA MET A 257 -10.18 28.75 12.46
C MET A 257 -9.64 29.93 11.62
N SER A 258 -8.35 29.89 11.25
CA SER A 258 -7.67 30.94 10.48
C SER A 258 -7.54 32.30 11.20
N ILE A 259 -7.56 32.31 12.53
CA ILE A 259 -7.43 33.53 13.35
C ILE A 259 -6.05 33.71 13.97
N CYS A 260 -5.23 32.66 14.05
CA CYS A 260 -3.86 32.72 14.59
C CYS A 260 -2.97 33.70 13.80
N ASN A 261 -2.31 34.60 14.53
CA ASN A 261 -1.43 35.62 13.94
C ASN A 261 -0.11 35.02 13.40
N THR A 262 0.36 33.93 13.99
CA THR A 262 1.64 33.29 13.60
C THR A 262 1.52 32.54 12.28
N CYS A 263 0.42 31.82 12.03
CA CYS A 263 0.27 31.00 10.82
C CYS A 263 -0.47 31.69 9.67
N ARG A 264 -1.04 32.89 9.87
CA ARG A 264 -1.82 33.62 8.83
C ARG A 264 -1.06 33.80 7.51
N ASN A 265 0.26 34.01 7.58
CA ASN A 265 1.11 34.24 6.42
C ASN A 265 1.79 32.97 5.86
N LYS A 266 1.60 31.79 6.50
CA LYS A 266 2.27 30.55 6.07
C LYS A 266 1.93 30.14 4.65
N PHE A 267 0.70 30.40 4.18
CA PHE A 267 0.34 30.15 2.78
C PHE A 267 1.26 30.92 1.82
N THR A 268 1.41 32.22 2.05
CA THR A 268 2.24 33.08 1.20
C THR A 268 3.70 32.64 1.22
N LEU A 269 4.25 32.42 2.42
CA LEU A 269 5.64 32.03 2.61
C LEU A 269 5.97 30.66 2.02
N ASN A 270 5.09 29.67 2.21
CA ASN A 270 5.36 28.30 1.81
C ASN A 270 4.95 27.98 0.37
N ILE A 271 4.13 28.82 -0.27
CA ILE A 271 3.51 28.51 -1.57
C ILE A 271 3.69 29.68 -2.54
N LEU A 272 3.06 30.84 -2.31
CA LEU A 272 3.06 31.95 -3.28
C LEU A 272 4.46 32.47 -3.60
N ASN A 273 5.33 32.57 -2.60
CA ASN A 273 6.71 33.04 -2.78
C ASN A 273 7.59 32.01 -3.50
N LYS A 274 7.18 30.74 -3.56
CA LYS A 274 7.92 29.64 -4.18
C LYS A 274 7.45 29.29 -5.59
N VAL A 275 6.49 30.03 -6.14
CA VAL A 275 6.03 29.84 -7.53
C VAL A 275 7.18 30.19 -8.48
N ILE A 276 7.57 29.25 -9.34
CA ILE A 276 8.69 29.42 -10.30
C ILE A 276 8.32 30.45 -11.37
N ASP A 277 7.29 30.13 -12.17
CA ASP A 277 6.77 31.01 -13.22
C ASP A 277 5.31 31.35 -12.93
N LYS A 278 5.08 32.59 -12.50
CA LYS A 278 3.75 33.09 -12.15
C LYS A 278 2.83 33.25 -13.36
N LYS A 279 3.39 33.43 -14.57
CA LYS A 279 2.64 33.75 -15.80
C LYS A 279 2.37 32.52 -16.66
N LYS A 280 3.12 31.44 -16.48
CA LYS A 280 2.87 30.16 -17.16
C LYS A 280 1.40 29.76 -17.05
N ASN A 281 0.82 29.33 -18.18
CA ASN A 281 -0.54 28.81 -18.19
C ASN A 281 -0.56 27.34 -17.81
N ILE A 282 -1.52 26.97 -16.96
CA ILE A 282 -1.80 25.61 -16.54
C ILE A 282 -3.30 25.35 -16.60
N GLU A 283 -3.65 24.07 -16.61
CA GLU A 283 -5.02 23.59 -16.49
C GLU A 283 -5.20 22.86 -15.17
N TRP A 284 -6.39 22.96 -14.60
CA TRP A 284 -6.76 22.25 -13.38
C TRP A 284 -8.23 21.88 -13.37
N TYR A 285 -8.56 20.82 -12.65
CA TYR A 285 -9.93 20.38 -12.46
C TYR A 285 -10.53 20.96 -11.18
N GLN A 286 -11.84 21.21 -11.18
CA GLN A 286 -12.62 21.41 -9.96
C GLN A 286 -14.02 20.84 -10.11
N TRP A 287 -14.56 20.34 -9.01
CA TRP A 287 -15.97 20.08 -8.83
C TRP A 287 -16.72 21.37 -8.52
N SER A 288 -17.79 21.62 -9.26
CA SER A 288 -18.76 22.70 -9.01
C SER A 288 -20.14 22.12 -8.80
N ASN A 289 -20.86 22.59 -7.80
CA ASN A 289 -22.27 22.28 -7.61
C ASN A 289 -23.11 23.39 -8.25
N THR A 290 -23.75 23.08 -9.37
CA THR A 290 -24.64 24.01 -10.09
C THR A 290 -26.02 23.38 -10.18
N ARG A 291 -27.04 24.06 -9.61
CA ARG A 291 -28.43 23.60 -9.58
C ARG A 291 -28.59 22.19 -8.98
N GLY A 292 -27.89 21.92 -7.87
CA GLY A 292 -27.95 20.62 -7.18
C GLY A 292 -27.20 19.47 -7.86
N ARG A 293 -26.53 19.71 -9.00
CA ARG A 293 -25.71 18.71 -9.68
C ARG A 293 -24.22 19.07 -9.57
N ALA A 294 -23.46 18.16 -8.96
CA ALA A 294 -22.01 18.24 -8.91
C ALA A 294 -21.42 17.80 -10.25
N THR A 295 -20.62 18.67 -10.87
CA THR A 295 -19.93 18.39 -12.14
C THR A 295 -18.45 18.75 -12.02
N LYS A 296 -17.58 17.86 -12.55
CA LYS A 296 -16.14 18.10 -12.64
C LYS A 296 -15.85 18.88 -13.93
N LYS A 297 -15.27 20.06 -13.80
CA LYS A 297 -14.97 20.98 -14.91
C LYS A 297 -13.48 21.24 -14.99
N VAL A 298 -13.00 21.48 -16.21
CA VAL A 298 -11.63 21.95 -16.48
C VAL A 298 -11.63 23.47 -16.46
N PHE A 299 -10.61 24.04 -15.83
CA PHE A 299 -10.32 25.47 -15.81
C PHE A 299 -8.90 25.69 -16.30
N SER A 300 -8.65 26.85 -16.91
CA SER A 300 -7.33 27.25 -17.37
C SER A 300 -6.98 28.67 -16.93
N GLY A 301 -5.69 28.94 -16.83
CA GLY A 301 -5.14 30.25 -16.51
C GLY A 301 -3.73 30.17 -15.95
N SER A 302 -3.22 31.30 -15.46
CA SER A 302 -1.85 31.37 -14.96
C SER A 302 -1.67 30.58 -13.66
N VAL A 303 -0.43 30.11 -13.40
CA VAL A 303 -0.06 29.49 -12.12
C VAL A 303 -0.42 30.40 -10.95
N LEU A 304 -0.20 31.71 -11.06
CA LEU A 304 -0.58 32.67 -10.03
C LEU A 304 -2.09 32.70 -9.77
N LYS A 305 -2.92 32.61 -10.82
CA LYS A 305 -4.38 32.56 -10.68
C LYS A 305 -4.81 31.30 -9.94
N CYS A 306 -4.25 30.14 -10.29
CA CYS A 306 -4.51 28.88 -9.60
C CYS A 306 -4.06 28.92 -8.13
N ALA A 307 -2.89 29.47 -7.83
CA ALA A 307 -2.38 29.60 -6.47
C ALA A 307 -3.23 30.56 -5.60
N LYS A 308 -3.69 31.69 -6.16
CA LYS A 308 -4.63 32.59 -5.47
C LYS A 308 -6.00 31.95 -5.25
N LEU A 309 -6.47 31.12 -6.18
CA LEU A 309 -7.70 30.36 -6.00
C LEU A 309 -7.55 29.31 -4.89
N LEU A 310 -6.41 28.65 -4.78
CA LEU A 310 -6.13 27.78 -3.64
C LEU A 310 -6.11 28.59 -2.33
N GLN A 311 -5.47 29.77 -2.32
CA GLN A 311 -5.43 30.66 -1.17
C GLN A 311 -6.82 31.01 -0.64
N SER A 312 -7.76 31.34 -1.54
CA SER A 312 -9.12 31.71 -1.13
C SER A 312 -9.91 30.54 -0.55
N LYS A 313 -9.57 29.29 -0.91
CA LYS A 313 -10.21 28.08 -0.37
C LYS A 313 -9.61 27.61 0.95
N VAL A 314 -8.37 27.99 1.26
CA VAL A 314 -7.64 27.51 2.44
C VAL A 314 -8.38 27.77 3.75
N PRO A 315 -8.92 28.97 4.05
CA PRO A 315 -9.62 29.21 5.32
C PRO A 315 -10.81 28.28 5.53
N HIS A 316 -11.60 28.05 4.48
CA HIS A 316 -12.74 27.12 4.53
C HIS A 316 -12.27 25.67 4.68
N TYR A 317 -11.24 25.27 3.94
CA TYR A 317 -10.67 23.93 4.01
C TYR A 317 -10.16 23.57 5.41
N ILE A 318 -9.32 24.43 6.01
CA ILE A 318 -8.74 24.18 7.34
C ILE A 318 -9.87 24.08 8.39
N ARG A 319 -10.83 25.01 8.36
CA ARG A 319 -11.99 24.99 9.26
C ARG A 319 -12.80 23.70 9.11
N HIS A 320 -13.07 23.31 7.87
CA HIS A 320 -13.82 22.09 7.55
C HIS A 320 -13.12 20.84 8.10
N VAL A 321 -11.79 20.73 7.95
CA VAL A 321 -11.02 19.61 8.51
C VAL A 321 -11.15 19.56 10.04
N TYR A 322 -11.03 20.70 10.72
CA TYR A 322 -11.10 20.76 12.18
C TYR A 322 -12.48 20.40 12.72
N ILE A 323 -13.55 20.98 12.14
CA ILE A 323 -14.93 20.68 12.55
C ILE A 323 -15.21 19.19 12.34
N LYS A 324 -14.87 18.64 11.18
CA LYS A 324 -15.06 17.21 10.88
C LYS A 324 -14.37 16.33 11.94
N ARG A 325 -13.10 16.62 12.27
CA ARG A 325 -12.34 15.86 13.27
C ARG A 325 -13.01 15.95 14.64
N LYS A 326 -13.36 17.15 15.10
CA LYS A 326 -14.04 17.35 16.39
C LYS A 326 -15.40 16.67 16.47
N GLN A 327 -16.18 16.67 15.39
CA GLN A 327 -17.44 15.94 15.31
C GLN A 327 -17.22 14.43 15.40
N SER A 328 -16.21 13.89 14.71
CA SER A 328 -15.84 12.48 14.80
C SER A 328 -15.38 12.09 16.20
N ASP A 329 -14.53 12.91 16.83
CA ASP A 329 -14.03 12.65 18.18
C ASP A 329 -15.18 12.69 19.21
N TYR A 330 -16.11 13.65 19.05
CA TYR A 330 -17.29 13.76 19.90
C TYR A 330 -18.24 12.56 19.72
N PHE A 331 -18.46 12.12 18.49
CA PHE A 331 -19.26 10.92 18.21
C PHE A 331 -18.69 9.66 18.89
N GLU A 332 -17.38 9.43 18.78
CA GLU A 332 -16.73 8.31 19.47
C GLU A 332 -16.81 8.45 20.98
N TYR A 333 -16.61 9.66 21.51
CA TYR A 333 -16.76 9.94 22.94
C TYR A 333 -18.17 9.57 23.44
N MET A 334 -19.22 10.00 22.74
CA MET A 334 -20.60 9.70 23.13
C MET A 334 -20.91 8.21 23.07
N LYS A 335 -20.43 7.47 22.07
CA LYS A 335 -20.62 6.01 22.02
C LYS A 335 -19.97 5.27 23.18
N ILE A 336 -18.83 5.75 23.67
CA ILE A 336 -18.09 5.12 24.78
C ILE A 336 -18.74 5.46 26.14
N HIS A 337 -19.25 6.68 26.29
CA HIS A 337 -19.76 7.21 27.56
C HIS A 337 -21.30 7.22 27.67
N ALA A 338 -22.01 6.73 26.65
CA ALA A 338 -23.45 6.50 26.74
C ALA A 338 -23.74 5.58 27.93
N ASN A 339 -24.79 5.88 28.68
CA ASN A 339 -25.29 5.04 29.77
C ASN A 339 -26.36 4.07 29.23
N ASP A 340 -26.88 3.22 30.11
CA ASP A 340 -27.86 2.19 29.73
C ASP A 340 -29.21 2.74 29.28
N ASN A 341 -29.48 4.04 29.45
CA ASN A 341 -30.71 4.75 29.08
C ASN A 341 -30.51 5.78 27.94
N THR A 342 -29.28 5.96 27.44
CA THR A 342 -28.96 6.87 26.33
C THR A 342 -28.84 6.07 25.03
N VAL A 343 -29.45 6.57 23.95
CA VAL A 343 -29.32 6.02 22.61
C VAL A 343 -28.56 6.98 21.71
N ILE A 344 -27.51 6.49 21.05
CA ILE A 344 -26.81 7.25 20.02
C ILE A 344 -27.34 6.81 18.66
N CYS A 345 -27.82 7.73 17.85
CA CYS A 345 -28.36 7.46 16.52
C CYS A 345 -27.54 8.16 15.44
N GLN A 346 -27.02 7.40 14.49
CA GLN A 346 -26.51 7.96 13.23
C GLN A 346 -27.56 7.82 12.14
N ILE A 347 -27.96 8.93 11.54
CA ILE A 347 -29.03 9.01 10.55
C ILE A 347 -28.52 9.59 9.22
N ASP A 348 -29.04 9.08 8.10
CA ASP A 348 -28.71 9.55 6.76
C ASP A 348 -29.83 9.21 5.76
N TYR A 349 -29.76 9.76 4.55
CA TYR A 349 -30.53 9.28 3.40
C TYR A 349 -29.64 8.45 2.48
N ALA A 350 -30.10 7.25 2.13
CA ALA A 350 -29.51 6.53 1.01
C ALA A 350 -29.83 7.22 -0.32
N GLU A 351 -29.05 6.90 -1.36
CA GLU A 351 -29.43 7.24 -2.73
C GLU A 351 -30.83 6.69 -3.03
N ASN A 352 -31.61 7.45 -3.80
CA ASN A 352 -32.95 7.02 -4.21
C ASN A 352 -32.85 5.66 -4.94
N PHE A 353 -33.55 4.68 -4.39
CA PHE A 353 -33.51 3.32 -4.90
C PHE A 353 -34.43 3.18 -6.09
N SER A 354 -33.90 2.68 -7.21
CA SER A 354 -34.69 2.34 -8.38
C SER A 354 -35.34 0.98 -8.22
N ILE A 355 -36.66 0.94 -8.33
CA ILE A 355 -37.40 -0.32 -8.37
C ILE A 355 -37.29 -0.89 -9.77
N ASP A 356 -36.49 -1.95 -9.89
CA ASP A 356 -36.28 -2.68 -11.14
C ASP A 356 -37.00 -4.04 -11.09
N TYR A 357 -37.62 -4.42 -12.21
CA TYR A 357 -38.22 -5.75 -12.36
C TYR A 357 -37.18 -6.74 -12.88
N GLN A 358 -37.23 -7.98 -12.40
CA GLN A 358 -36.48 -9.07 -13.03
C GLN A 358 -37.00 -9.27 -14.46
N ASN A 359 -36.11 -9.20 -15.46
CA ASN A 359 -36.41 -9.20 -16.90
C ASN A 359 -37.16 -7.94 -17.42
N GLN A 360 -36.85 -6.75 -16.89
CA GLN A 360 -37.38 -5.48 -17.40
C GLN A 360 -37.03 -5.27 -18.88
N ILE A 361 -38.02 -4.93 -19.71
CA ILE A 361 -37.83 -4.60 -21.13
C ILE A 361 -36.98 -3.34 -21.31
N GLN A 362 -36.22 -3.26 -22.41
CA GLN A 362 -35.28 -2.15 -22.66
C GLN A 362 -35.94 -0.76 -22.61
N SER A 363 -37.19 -0.63 -23.08
CA SER A 363 -37.93 0.64 -23.09
C SER A 363 -38.31 1.15 -21.70
N ALA A 364 -38.43 0.26 -20.71
CA ALA A 364 -38.80 0.62 -19.34
C ALA A 364 -37.63 1.27 -18.54
N HIS A 365 -36.44 1.36 -19.13
CA HIS A 365 -35.28 2.05 -18.56
C HIS A 365 -35.55 3.54 -18.25
N TRP A 366 -36.44 4.21 -19.00
CA TRP A 366 -36.70 5.65 -18.88
C TRP A 366 -37.83 6.02 -17.91
N GLY A 367 -38.54 5.04 -17.34
CA GLY A 367 -39.71 5.24 -16.48
C GLY A 367 -39.56 4.61 -15.09
N LYS A 368 -38.33 4.49 -14.59
CA LYS A 368 -38.05 3.82 -13.31
C LYS A 368 -38.69 4.56 -12.15
N LYS A 369 -39.46 3.83 -11.33
CA LYS A 369 -40.01 4.35 -10.08
C LYS A 369 -38.90 4.38 -9.04
N LEU A 370 -38.66 5.57 -8.50
CA LEU A 370 -37.70 5.80 -7.44
C LEU A 370 -38.41 5.83 -6.09
N ILE A 371 -37.76 5.30 -5.06
CA ILE A 371 -38.16 5.41 -3.67
C ILE A 371 -37.02 6.01 -2.85
N SER A 372 -37.32 6.68 -1.75
CA SER A 372 -36.31 7.12 -0.80
C SER A 372 -36.22 6.15 0.36
N ILE A 373 -35.00 5.98 0.87
CA ILE A 373 -34.72 5.15 2.04
C ILE A 373 -33.99 6.01 3.05
N PHE A 374 -34.65 6.30 4.17
CA PHE A 374 -34.03 6.91 5.33
C PHE A 374 -33.37 5.79 6.13
N THR A 375 -32.09 5.95 6.43
CA THR A 375 -31.30 4.96 7.16
C THR A 375 -30.95 5.49 8.54
N ALA A 376 -31.05 4.63 9.54
CA ALA A 376 -30.56 4.92 10.88
C ALA A 376 -29.81 3.72 11.44
N TYR A 377 -28.81 4.00 12.26
CA TYR A 377 -28.18 3.01 13.12
C TYR A 377 -28.20 3.54 14.55
N ALA A 378 -28.82 2.80 15.46
CA ALA A 378 -28.94 3.14 16.86
C ALA A 378 -28.04 2.24 17.69
N TRP A 379 -27.16 2.81 18.50
CA TRP A 379 -26.42 2.13 19.55
C TRP A 379 -27.22 2.27 20.85
N MET A 380 -27.64 1.14 21.43
CA MET A 380 -28.47 1.09 22.64
C MET A 380 -27.70 0.39 23.78
N GLY A 381 -27.91 0.80 25.04
CA GLY A 381 -27.46 0.06 26.21
C GLY A 381 -26.00 0.27 26.64
N GLY A 382 -25.63 1.51 26.97
CA GLY A 382 -24.32 1.77 27.55
C GLY A 382 -23.16 1.58 26.59
N SER A 383 -21.93 1.41 27.12
CA SER A 383 -20.63 1.36 26.41
C SER A 383 -20.57 0.39 25.21
N GLY A 384 -21.22 0.75 24.10
CA GLY A 384 -21.24 0.01 22.84
C GLY A 384 -22.19 -1.20 22.79
N GLY A 385 -23.34 -1.18 23.48
CA GLY A 385 -24.34 -2.26 23.41
C GLY A 385 -24.88 -2.55 22.00
N ASP A 386 -25.69 -3.61 21.88
CA ASP A 386 -26.16 -4.14 20.58
C ASP A 386 -26.82 -3.04 19.74
N GLY A 387 -26.29 -2.84 18.53
CA GLY A 387 -26.77 -1.80 17.64
C GLY A 387 -27.87 -2.29 16.69
N GLN A 388 -28.93 -1.51 16.57
CA GLN A 388 -30.06 -1.78 15.68
C GLN A 388 -29.98 -0.93 14.41
N SER A 389 -30.18 -1.56 13.25
CA SER A 389 -30.28 -0.86 11.97
C SER A 389 -31.74 -0.66 11.58
N PHE A 390 -32.05 0.52 11.04
CA PHE A 390 -33.36 0.88 10.52
C PHE A 390 -33.27 1.33 9.07
N GLY A 391 -34.29 0.98 8.30
CA GLY A 391 -34.48 1.44 6.93
C GLY A 391 -35.95 1.79 6.72
N LEU A 392 -36.28 3.08 6.77
CA LEU A 392 -37.63 3.57 6.54
C LEU A 392 -37.79 3.87 5.05
N VAL A 393 -38.77 3.21 4.43
CA VAL A 393 -39.01 3.30 2.99
C VAL A 393 -40.15 4.28 2.72
N SER A 394 -39.91 5.25 1.84
CA SER A 394 -40.92 6.21 1.41
C SER A 394 -41.10 6.18 -0.10
N ASN A 395 -42.36 6.30 -0.53
CA ASN A 395 -42.73 6.51 -1.93
C ASN A 395 -42.50 7.96 -2.40
N SER A 396 -42.25 8.90 -1.49
CA SER A 396 -41.81 10.24 -1.81
C SER A 396 -40.29 10.27 -2.01
N ILE A 397 -39.85 10.95 -3.07
CA ILE A 397 -38.42 11.21 -3.33
C ILE A 397 -37.95 12.55 -2.75
N GLU A 398 -38.84 13.27 -2.08
CA GLU A 398 -38.52 14.56 -1.48
C GLU A 398 -37.79 14.36 -0.16
N HIS A 399 -36.59 14.92 -0.06
CA HIS A 399 -35.81 14.98 1.19
C HIS A 399 -36.00 16.33 1.87
N ASN A 400 -37.25 16.71 2.06
CA ASN A 400 -37.63 17.97 2.69
C ASN A 400 -37.81 17.79 4.21
N LYS A 401 -38.09 18.90 4.90
CA LYS A 401 -38.31 18.90 6.36
C LYS A 401 -39.45 17.98 6.83
N TYR A 402 -40.52 17.84 6.05
CA TYR A 402 -41.67 17.01 6.42
C TYR A 402 -41.28 15.52 6.38
N SER A 403 -40.62 15.09 5.31
CA SER A 403 -40.10 13.72 5.19
C SER A 403 -39.15 13.38 6.33
N VAL A 404 -38.24 14.30 6.69
CA VAL A 404 -37.31 14.12 7.80
C VAL A 404 -38.04 14.00 9.13
N ILE A 405 -38.97 14.92 9.42
CA ILE A 405 -39.74 14.92 10.67
C ILE A 405 -40.51 13.60 10.82
N THR A 406 -41.25 13.19 9.80
CA THR A 406 -42.01 11.92 9.85
C THR A 406 -41.10 10.71 10.04
N CYS A 407 -39.92 10.66 9.39
CA CYS A 407 -38.97 9.57 9.61
C CYS A 407 -38.42 9.57 11.04
N LEU A 408 -38.13 10.74 11.61
CA LEU A 408 -37.65 10.88 12.99
C LEU A 408 -38.71 10.46 14.00
N GLU A 409 -39.98 10.86 13.82
CA GLU A 409 -41.09 10.42 14.68
C GLU A 409 -41.22 8.90 14.73
N ILE A 410 -41.25 8.25 13.56
CA ILE A 410 -41.35 6.80 13.48
C ILE A 410 -40.14 6.15 14.15
N LEU A 411 -38.93 6.65 13.86
CA LEU A 411 -37.70 6.13 14.46
C LEU A 411 -37.71 6.26 15.99
N ILE A 412 -38.09 7.42 16.53
CA ILE A 412 -38.14 7.67 17.97
C ILE A 412 -39.14 6.74 18.64
N ASN A 413 -40.35 6.61 18.08
CA ASN A 413 -41.38 5.71 18.62
C ASN A 413 -40.93 4.25 18.62
N GLU A 414 -40.25 3.79 17.57
CA GLU A 414 -39.68 2.44 17.52
C GLU A 414 -38.58 2.23 18.58
N ILE A 415 -37.71 3.23 18.78
CA ILE A 415 -36.66 3.18 19.82
C ILE A 415 -37.30 3.09 21.21
N ILE A 416 -38.29 3.93 21.51
CA ILE A 416 -39.01 3.91 22.79
C ILE A 416 -39.70 2.56 23.01
N SER A 417 -40.30 1.99 21.96
CA SER A 417 -40.96 0.68 22.03
C SER A 417 -39.98 -0.44 22.39
N MET A 418 -38.79 -0.45 21.78
CA MET A 418 -37.76 -1.45 22.08
C MET A 418 -37.04 -1.20 23.41
N MET A 419 -36.94 0.06 23.82
CA MET A 419 -36.21 0.50 25.00
C MET A 419 -37.05 1.49 25.81
N PRO A 420 -38.05 1.01 26.58
CA PRO A 420 -39.00 1.89 27.28
C PRO A 420 -38.37 2.77 28.38
N ALA A 421 -37.16 2.43 28.83
CA ALA A 421 -36.42 3.19 29.84
C ALA A 421 -35.52 4.29 29.25
N VAL A 422 -35.53 4.49 27.92
CA VAL A 422 -34.75 5.54 27.26
C VAL A 422 -35.15 6.91 27.79
N ASN A 423 -34.16 7.74 28.12
CA ASN A 423 -34.38 9.11 28.57
C ASN A 423 -33.63 10.14 27.72
N GLU A 424 -32.71 9.71 26.85
CA GLU A 424 -31.93 10.56 25.98
C GLU A 424 -31.66 9.86 24.64
N ILE A 425 -31.91 10.56 23.52
CA ILE A 425 -31.57 10.12 22.17
C ILE A 425 -30.75 11.21 21.47
N ILE A 426 -29.56 10.86 21.00
CA ILE A 426 -28.60 11.81 20.41
C ILE A 426 -28.42 11.51 18.93
N PHE A 427 -28.77 12.46 18.06
CA PHE A 427 -28.75 12.29 16.61
C PHE A 427 -27.49 12.87 15.96
N PHE A 428 -26.81 12.04 15.17
CA PHE A 428 -25.69 12.39 14.32
C PHE A 428 -26.09 12.27 12.86
N SER A 429 -26.03 13.38 12.11
CA SER A 429 -26.36 13.44 10.67
C SER A 429 -25.26 14.10 9.83
N ASP A 430 -25.40 14.05 8.51
CA ASP A 430 -24.48 14.68 7.55
C ASP A 430 -24.56 16.23 7.53
N ASN A 431 -25.43 16.82 8.36
CA ASN A 431 -25.69 18.26 8.46
C ASN A 431 -26.20 18.91 7.15
N ALA A 432 -26.82 18.14 6.25
CA ALA A 432 -27.49 18.70 5.08
C ALA A 432 -28.57 19.71 5.48
N SER A 433 -28.40 20.97 5.06
CA SER A 433 -29.29 22.09 5.47
C SER A 433 -30.71 22.00 4.93
N SER A 434 -30.91 21.32 3.80
CA SER A 434 -32.25 21.06 3.25
C SER A 434 -32.99 19.97 4.01
N GLN A 435 -32.26 19.14 4.76
CA GLN A 435 -32.76 17.98 5.47
C GLN A 435 -32.69 18.25 6.99
N PHE A 436 -31.61 17.83 7.63
CA PHE A 436 -31.45 17.79 9.09
C PHE A 436 -31.14 19.16 9.71
N LYS A 437 -30.25 19.95 9.10
CA LYS A 437 -29.82 21.24 9.67
C LYS A 437 -30.80 22.37 9.32
N ASN A 438 -32.03 22.22 9.82
CA ASN A 438 -33.15 23.10 9.54
C ASN A 438 -33.87 23.50 10.84
N ARG A 439 -34.14 24.81 11.01
CA ARG A 439 -34.86 25.35 12.18
C ARG A 439 -36.21 24.69 12.45
N TYR A 440 -36.89 24.21 11.40
CA TYR A 440 -38.19 23.55 11.55
C TYR A 440 -38.07 22.16 12.17
N VAL A 441 -37.03 21.40 11.79
CA VAL A 441 -36.73 20.09 12.38
C VAL A 441 -36.36 20.27 13.86
N LEU A 442 -35.48 21.24 14.15
CA LEU A 442 -35.09 21.55 15.54
C LEU A 442 -36.30 21.94 16.40
N ASN A 443 -37.14 22.86 15.92
CA ASN A 443 -38.35 23.28 16.64
C ASN A 443 -39.35 22.13 16.86
N TYR A 444 -39.37 21.17 15.95
CA TYR A 444 -40.21 19.99 16.10
C TYR A 444 -39.67 19.04 17.17
N LEU A 445 -38.35 18.77 17.15
CA LEU A 445 -37.70 17.94 18.17
C LEU A 445 -37.88 18.52 19.57
N THR A 446 -37.76 19.85 19.75
CA THR A 446 -38.02 20.47 21.05
C THR A 446 -39.46 20.27 21.53
N HIS A 447 -40.44 20.35 20.63
CA HIS A 447 -41.82 20.06 21.00
C HIS A 447 -42.02 18.57 21.37
N MET A 448 -41.35 17.66 20.67
CA MET A 448 -41.39 16.24 21.01
C MET A 448 -40.81 15.98 22.40
N MET A 449 -39.68 16.61 22.74
CA MET A 449 -39.04 16.51 24.06
C MET A 449 -40.05 16.86 25.17
N ASP A 450 -40.75 17.99 25.02
CA ASP A 450 -41.76 18.44 25.99
C ASP A 450 -42.92 17.45 26.15
N THR A 451 -43.32 16.77 25.07
CA THR A 451 -44.45 15.82 25.09
C THR A 451 -44.08 14.42 25.57
N MET A 452 -42.84 13.99 25.36
CA MET A 452 -42.40 12.61 25.60
C MET A 452 -41.55 12.45 26.86
N ASP A 453 -41.12 13.55 27.50
CA ASP A 453 -40.20 13.55 28.65
C ASP A 453 -38.87 12.81 28.35
N ILE A 454 -38.38 12.97 27.12
CA ILE A 454 -37.13 12.39 26.61
C ILE A 454 -36.28 13.52 26.04
N ASP A 455 -34.99 13.53 26.37
CA ASP A 455 -34.04 14.47 25.79
C ASP A 455 -33.67 14.07 24.35
N LEU A 456 -33.82 14.98 23.39
CA LEU A 456 -33.50 14.78 21.97
C LEU A 456 -32.43 15.80 21.56
N SER A 457 -31.19 15.32 21.38
CA SER A 457 -30.00 16.16 21.15
C SER A 457 -29.39 16.05 19.76
#